data_AF-A0AAE1GC28-F1
#
_entry.id   AF-A0AAE1GC28-F1
#
_cell.length_a   1.000
_cell.length_b   1.000
_cell.length_c   1.000
_cell.angle_alpha   90.00
_cell.angle_beta   90.00
_cell.angle_gamma   90.00
#
_symmetry.space_group_name_H-M   'P 1'
#
loop_
_entity.id
_entity.type
_entity.pdbx_description
1 polymer ?
#
loop_
_entity_poly.entity_id
_entity_poly.type
_entity_poly.pdbx_seq_one_letter_code
_entity_poly.pdbx_strand_id
1 'polypeptide(L)'
;MWSDNEAEYDVDDPGQLSDFADTASIVTHLSTDDDEVQEAPLFDDLEFEDSADEEEWQRIVDNDRGPLPIPFTATPGPHHIPPNTARPIDYFNLFFDNTLINNIVEETNRYSNQYIEAKEDTAIRLLTRASLCNIGHNVGFDNFFSSPALFKDLYQRATTATGTVRRNRVGLPDALQGTQVLRNEVAEWRQGSLLCVKYKDGNKTPVHLISTACSGGFSQTTNRQGERVSRPNIVVEYNKIMGGVDLKDTKLYAYLPERRTVKWTTKVAFYLFGTALLNSYIIYKKHATGRILTRMNLTMSVIDELVKKYEPHKVRCRRRTREEIEERQQQTFVTQINTNIPVPHTPPHKMVKLPKKKLRNCVAVHNHRVRSNYICARCNVGLCVTCFHGYHDTYHH
;
A
#
# COMPACT_ATOMS: atom_id res chain seq x y z
N MET A 1 -38.54 3.32 -51.00
CA MET A 1 -39.75 3.31 -50.16
C MET A 1 -39.77 1.95 -49.48
N TRP A 2 -39.53 1.76 -48.19
CA TRP A 2 -39.39 2.58 -46.98
C TRP A 2 -38.26 1.92 -46.15
N SER A 3 -37.23 2.59 -45.62
CA SER A 3 -37.20 3.39 -44.38
C SER A 3 -37.92 2.70 -43.21
N ASP A 4 -37.18 2.06 -42.30
CA ASP A 4 -36.87 2.61 -40.97
C ASP A 4 -36.04 1.59 -40.17
N ASN A 5 -34.77 1.92 -39.96
CA ASN A 5 -33.89 1.30 -38.97
C ASN A 5 -34.00 2.19 -37.72
N GLU A 6 -34.71 1.73 -36.69
CA GLU A 6 -34.64 2.34 -35.37
C GLU A 6 -33.31 1.95 -34.72
N ALA A 7 -32.46 2.97 -34.53
CA ALA A 7 -31.27 2.89 -33.72
C ALA A 7 -31.69 2.89 -32.25
N GLU A 8 -31.49 1.77 -31.56
CA GLU A 8 -31.57 1.69 -30.12
C GLU A 8 -30.34 2.39 -29.52
N TYR A 9 -30.59 3.50 -28.84
CA TYR A 9 -29.62 4.26 -28.06
C TYR A 9 -29.30 3.48 -26.79
N ASP A 10 -28.10 2.89 -26.70
CA ASP A 10 -27.56 2.43 -25.42
C ASP A 10 -26.91 3.62 -24.69
N VAL A 11 -27.70 4.23 -23.82
CA VAL A 11 -27.29 5.19 -22.80
C VAL A 11 -26.91 4.37 -21.57
N ASP A 12 -25.62 4.18 -21.32
CA ASP A 12 -25.00 4.06 -19.99
C ASP A 12 -23.49 3.77 -20.10
N ASP A 13 -22.71 4.81 -20.43
CA ASP A 13 -21.28 4.85 -20.12
C ASP A 13 -21.04 5.99 -19.13
N PRO A 14 -20.98 5.74 -17.80
CA PRO A 14 -20.66 6.77 -16.82
C PRO A 14 -19.17 7.18 -16.85
N GLY A 15 -18.42 6.84 -17.89
CA GLY A 15 -16.97 7.01 -18.00
C GLY A 15 -16.46 8.11 -18.93
N GLN A 16 -17.31 8.92 -19.55
CA GLN A 16 -16.84 10.11 -20.29
C GLN A 16 -16.50 11.28 -19.35
N LEU A 17 -15.40 11.13 -18.62
CA LEU A 17 -14.62 12.28 -18.18
C LEU A 17 -13.67 12.65 -19.33
N SER A 18 -14.01 13.75 -19.99
CA SER A 18 -13.32 14.40 -21.11
C SER A 18 -11.79 14.33 -21.01
N ASP A 19 -11.15 13.91 -22.10
CA ASP A 19 -9.72 14.13 -22.30
C ASP A 19 -9.43 15.61 -22.60
N PHE A 20 -8.30 16.07 -22.05
CA PHE A 20 -7.53 17.28 -22.33
C PHE A 20 -7.91 18.60 -21.62
N ALA A 21 -6.89 19.11 -20.93
CA ALA A 21 -6.75 20.41 -20.27
C ALA A 21 -7.52 20.60 -18.96
N ASP A 22 -7.05 19.98 -17.87
CA ASP A 22 -7.31 20.50 -16.52
C ASP A 22 -6.18 20.14 -15.56
N THR A 23 -4.96 20.58 -15.86
CA THR A 23 -3.92 20.77 -14.82
C THR A 23 -4.16 22.11 -14.15
N ALA A 24 -5.27 22.22 -13.41
CA ALA A 24 -5.62 23.41 -12.65
C ALA A 24 -5.82 23.06 -11.16
N SER A 25 -4.73 23.27 -10.40
CA SER A 25 -4.66 23.27 -8.94
C SER A 25 -4.95 21.93 -8.25
N ILE A 26 -3.92 21.08 -8.11
CA ILE A 26 -3.85 20.04 -7.06
C ILE A 26 -3.32 20.71 -5.78
N VAL A 27 -4.00 21.75 -5.31
CA VAL A 27 -3.72 22.37 -3.99
C VAL A 27 -4.78 21.94 -2.97
N THR A 28 -5.55 20.89 -3.30
CA THR A 28 -6.60 20.33 -2.43
C THR A 28 -6.14 19.18 -1.54
N HIS A 29 -4.94 18.62 -1.76
CA HIS A 29 -4.37 17.57 -0.91
C HIS A 29 -2.85 17.72 -0.75
N LEU A 30 -2.38 18.89 -0.31
CA LEU A 30 -1.07 18.94 0.34
C LEU A 30 -1.25 18.20 1.67
N SER A 31 -0.81 16.94 1.72
CA SER A 31 -0.84 16.10 2.93
C SER A 31 -0.21 16.86 4.08
N THR A 32 -1.09 17.30 4.99
CA THR A 32 -0.78 18.01 6.23
C THR A 32 -1.05 17.10 7.42
N ASP A 33 -1.09 15.79 7.19
CA ASP A 33 -1.26 14.80 8.25
C ASP A 33 0.00 14.80 9.13
N ASP A 34 0.01 15.75 10.06
CA ASP A 34 0.74 15.72 11.33
C ASP A 34 0.03 14.72 12.28
N ASP A 35 -0.38 13.56 11.76
CA ASP A 35 -0.89 12.49 12.60
C ASP A 35 0.29 11.92 13.40
N GLU A 36 0.15 12.01 14.72
CA GLU A 36 1.03 11.45 15.74
C GLU A 36 0.93 9.91 15.68
N VAL A 37 1.50 9.32 14.62
CA VAL A 37 1.59 7.87 14.50
C VAL A 37 2.66 7.41 15.48
N GLN A 38 2.25 6.62 16.47
CA GLN A 38 3.16 5.91 17.37
C GLN A 38 4.26 5.23 16.55
N GLU A 39 5.49 5.62 16.86
CA GLU A 39 6.71 5.24 16.18
C GLU A 39 6.82 3.71 16.03
N ALA A 40 6.67 3.22 14.81
CA ALA A 40 7.39 2.01 14.39
C ALA A 40 8.86 2.42 14.23
N PRO A 41 9.84 1.58 14.64
CA PRO A 41 11.22 2.00 14.79
C PRO A 41 11.70 2.65 13.48
N LEU A 42 11.89 3.96 13.57
CA LEU A 42 12.42 4.78 12.50
C LEU A 42 13.84 4.30 12.22
N PHE A 43 14.20 4.23 10.93
CA PHE A 43 15.59 4.38 10.51
C PHE A 43 15.99 5.82 10.85
N ASP A 44 16.32 6.05 12.11
CA ASP A 44 17.06 7.22 12.56
C ASP A 44 18.54 7.04 12.20
N ASP A 45 19.12 8.13 11.75
CA ASP A 45 20.55 8.44 11.78
C ASP A 45 21.48 7.52 11.00
N LEU A 46 21.57 7.78 9.69
CA LEU A 46 22.83 7.63 8.98
C LEU A 46 23.51 8.99 8.89
N GLU A 47 24.43 9.25 9.82
CA GLU A 47 25.49 10.24 9.63
C GLU A 47 26.29 9.84 8.38
N PHE A 48 26.00 10.51 7.28
CA PHE A 48 26.80 10.43 6.07
C PHE A 48 27.94 11.44 6.24
N GLU A 49 29.17 10.97 6.38
CA GLU A 49 30.35 11.82 6.24
C GLU A 49 30.44 12.28 4.77
N ASP A 50 29.84 13.45 4.49
CA ASP A 50 29.82 14.04 3.15
C ASP A 50 31.09 14.87 2.95
N SER A 51 32.10 14.28 2.30
CA SER A 51 33.37 14.95 1.99
C SER A 51 33.31 15.75 0.67
N ALA A 52 32.22 16.47 0.43
CA ALA A 52 32.06 17.33 -0.74
C ALA A 52 31.55 18.70 -0.29
N ASP A 53 32.48 19.66 -0.17
CA ASP A 53 32.28 21.11 0.02
C ASP A 53 30.91 21.48 0.61
N GLU A 54 30.83 21.58 1.94
CA GLU A 54 29.65 22.02 2.68
C GLU A 54 29.28 23.47 2.31
N GLU A 55 28.59 23.65 1.18
CA GLU A 55 27.94 24.90 0.87
C GLU A 55 26.87 25.14 1.95
N GLU A 56 27.01 26.22 2.69
CA GLU A 56 26.03 26.59 3.71
C GLU A 56 24.70 27.03 3.06
N TRP A 57 23.57 26.84 3.74
CA TRP A 57 22.28 27.33 3.26
C TRP A 57 22.28 28.86 3.16
N GLN A 58 22.07 29.38 1.95
CA GLN A 58 21.98 30.82 1.70
C GLN A 58 20.53 31.23 1.44
N ARG A 59 20.06 32.28 2.13
CA ARG A 59 18.74 32.86 1.86
C ARG A 59 18.77 33.56 0.51
N ILE A 60 17.81 33.25 -0.35
CA ILE A 60 17.66 33.91 -1.64
C ILE A 60 17.03 35.28 -1.40
N VAL A 61 17.77 36.33 -1.78
CA VAL A 61 17.32 37.73 -1.66
C VAL A 61 17.01 38.35 -3.02
N ASP A 62 17.83 38.08 -4.05
CA ASP A 62 17.57 38.46 -5.46
C ASP A 62 18.42 37.62 -6.42
N ASN A 63 17.92 37.41 -7.65
CA ASN A 63 18.67 36.90 -8.80
C ASN A 63 19.26 35.48 -8.64
N ASP A 64 18.44 34.54 -8.18
CA ASP A 64 18.79 33.12 -8.14
C ASP A 64 19.06 32.56 -9.54
N ARG A 65 20.27 32.08 -9.78
CA ARG A 65 20.66 31.45 -11.06
C ARG A 65 20.09 30.04 -11.21
N GLY A 66 19.65 29.42 -10.10
CA GLY A 66 19.18 28.05 -10.09
C GLY A 66 20.27 27.01 -10.41
N PRO A 67 19.94 25.70 -10.33
CA PRO A 67 20.83 24.66 -10.82
C PRO A 67 20.92 24.69 -12.36
N LEU A 68 22.01 24.17 -12.91
CA LEU A 68 22.12 24.00 -14.35
C LEU A 68 21.03 23.04 -14.85
N PRO A 69 20.29 23.38 -15.92
CA PRO A 69 19.28 22.49 -16.47
C PRO A 69 19.92 21.18 -16.92
N ILE A 70 19.39 20.05 -16.45
CA ILE A 70 19.75 18.73 -16.94
C ILE A 70 18.74 18.39 -18.06
N PRO A 71 19.14 18.42 -19.34
CA PRO A 71 18.22 18.17 -20.43
C PRO A 71 17.79 16.70 -20.45
N PHE A 72 16.51 16.46 -20.75
CA PHE A 72 16.02 15.11 -20.99
C PHE A 72 16.59 14.58 -22.32
N THR A 73 17.26 13.43 -22.30
CA THR A 73 18.00 12.89 -23.47
C THR A 73 17.34 11.69 -24.15
N ALA A 74 16.34 11.06 -23.53
CA ALA A 74 15.65 9.93 -24.15
C ALA A 74 14.53 10.36 -25.10
N THR A 75 14.07 9.40 -25.91
CA THR A 75 12.90 9.59 -26.77
C THR A 75 11.62 9.46 -25.94
N PRO A 76 10.74 10.47 -25.89
CA PRO A 76 9.50 10.35 -25.16
C PRO A 76 8.52 9.39 -25.85
N GLY A 77 7.71 8.69 -25.05
CA GLY A 77 6.64 7.82 -25.55
C GLY A 77 6.94 6.33 -25.42
N PRO A 78 6.02 5.47 -25.90
CA PRO A 78 6.20 4.04 -25.82
C PRO A 78 7.29 3.58 -26.81
N HIS A 79 8.33 2.93 -26.31
CA HIS A 79 9.44 2.40 -27.12
C HIS A 79 9.11 1.04 -27.77
N HIS A 80 8.20 0.29 -27.17
CA HIS A 80 7.78 -1.04 -27.64
C HIS A 80 6.30 -0.98 -27.96
N ILE A 81 5.99 -0.84 -29.25
CA ILE A 81 4.62 -0.74 -29.72
C ILE A 81 4.30 -1.94 -30.62
N PRO A 82 3.20 -2.67 -30.37
CA PRO A 82 2.75 -3.73 -31.25
C PRO A 82 2.37 -3.18 -32.64
N PRO A 83 2.40 -4.01 -33.70
CA PRO A 83 1.99 -3.59 -35.04
C PRO A 83 0.54 -3.06 -35.06
N ASN A 84 0.16 -2.27 -36.07
CA ASN A 84 -1.19 -1.70 -36.18
C ASN A 84 -2.31 -2.76 -36.28
N THR A 85 -1.96 -4.00 -36.62
CA THR A 85 -2.84 -5.17 -36.65
C THR A 85 -2.93 -5.91 -35.32
N ALA A 86 -2.24 -5.43 -34.28
CA ALA A 86 -2.19 -6.07 -32.98
C ALA A 86 -3.57 -6.09 -32.31
N ARG A 87 -3.87 -7.25 -31.72
CA ARG A 87 -5.11 -7.49 -30.99
C ARG A 87 -4.97 -7.01 -29.55
N PRO A 88 -6.08 -6.77 -28.84
CA PRO A 88 -6.05 -6.38 -27.43
C PRO A 88 -5.12 -7.22 -26.53
N ILE A 89 -5.06 -8.53 -26.75
CA ILE A 89 -4.18 -9.44 -26.00
C ILE A 89 -2.69 -9.12 -26.16
N ASP A 90 -2.28 -8.60 -27.33
CA ASP A 90 -0.89 -8.35 -27.65
C ASP A 90 -0.36 -7.16 -26.82
N TYR A 91 -1.22 -6.17 -26.56
CA TYR A 91 -0.93 -5.07 -25.64
C TYR A 91 -0.87 -5.54 -24.17
N PHE A 92 -1.63 -6.56 -23.79
CA PHE A 92 -1.58 -7.18 -22.46
C PHE A 92 -0.26 -7.93 -22.23
N ASN A 93 0.16 -8.72 -23.20
CA ASN A 93 1.38 -9.52 -23.12
C ASN A 93 2.67 -8.68 -23.07
N LEU A 94 2.63 -7.37 -23.40
CA LEU A 94 3.77 -6.47 -23.17
C LEU A 94 4.11 -6.29 -21.69
N PHE A 95 3.10 -6.35 -20.83
CA PHE A 95 3.24 -6.08 -19.39
C PHE A 95 3.17 -7.34 -18.54
N PHE A 96 2.51 -8.39 -19.05
CA PHE A 96 2.30 -9.63 -18.33
C PHE A 96 2.90 -10.81 -19.09
N ASP A 97 4.23 -10.89 -19.07
CA ASP A 97 5.00 -11.91 -19.77
C ASP A 97 5.66 -12.91 -18.80
N ASN A 98 6.30 -13.94 -19.36
CA ASN A 98 7.03 -14.92 -18.55
C ASN A 98 8.21 -14.29 -17.79
N THR A 99 8.77 -13.19 -18.31
CA THR A 99 9.85 -12.45 -17.66
C THR A 99 9.37 -11.85 -16.33
N LEU A 100 8.18 -11.22 -16.30
CA LEU A 100 7.57 -10.72 -15.08
C LEU A 100 7.35 -11.84 -14.07
N ILE A 101 6.83 -12.99 -14.50
CA ILE A 101 6.59 -14.13 -13.62
C ILE A 101 7.91 -14.66 -13.03
N ASN A 102 8.94 -14.83 -13.86
CA ASN A 102 10.26 -15.25 -13.41
C ASN A 102 10.88 -14.23 -12.45
N ASN A 103 10.74 -12.93 -12.74
CA ASN A 103 11.16 -11.86 -11.86
C ASN A 103 10.44 -11.94 -10.50
N ILE A 104 9.12 -12.13 -10.46
CA ILE A 104 8.40 -12.28 -9.18
C ILE A 104 8.97 -13.44 -8.36
N VAL A 105 9.27 -14.58 -9.00
CA VAL A 105 9.86 -15.75 -8.35
C VAL A 105 11.26 -15.44 -7.82
N GLU A 106 12.13 -14.90 -8.66
CA GLU A 106 13.50 -14.53 -8.31
C GLU A 106 13.55 -13.50 -7.17
N GLU A 107 12.72 -12.45 -7.25
CA GLU A 107 12.68 -11.36 -6.28
C GLU A 107 12.09 -11.79 -4.95
N THR A 108 11.04 -12.61 -4.94
CA THR A 108 10.47 -13.14 -3.69
C THR A 108 11.53 -13.97 -2.96
N ASN A 109 12.37 -14.69 -3.70
CA ASN A 109 13.47 -15.45 -3.13
C ASN A 109 14.65 -14.55 -2.73
N ARG A 110 14.97 -13.49 -3.48
CA ARG A 110 16.10 -12.59 -3.21
C ARG A 110 15.85 -11.57 -2.10
N TYR A 111 14.63 -11.07 -1.96
CA TYR A 111 14.24 -10.18 -0.87
C TYR A 111 14.47 -10.83 0.51
N SER A 112 14.30 -12.16 0.60
CA SER A 112 14.66 -12.90 1.83
C SER A 112 16.15 -12.77 2.20
N ASN A 113 17.03 -12.56 1.23
CA ASN A 113 18.48 -12.45 1.42
C ASN A 113 18.96 -11.00 1.54
N GLN A 114 18.29 -10.04 0.90
CA GLN A 114 18.74 -8.63 0.81
C GLN A 114 18.15 -7.70 1.88
N TYR A 115 17.06 -8.10 2.54
CA TYR A 115 16.37 -7.27 3.54
C TYR A 115 17.21 -6.96 4.80
N ILE A 116 18.42 -7.52 4.92
CA ILE A 116 19.33 -7.35 6.05
C ILE A 116 20.55 -6.47 5.72
N GLU A 117 20.90 -6.24 4.44
CA GLU A 117 22.20 -5.64 4.07
C GLU A 117 22.16 -4.34 3.25
N ALA A 118 21.01 -3.93 2.70
CA ALA A 118 20.98 -2.77 1.79
C ALA A 118 20.85 -1.43 2.53
N LYS A 119 21.95 -0.66 2.56
CA LYS A 119 22.03 0.75 3.00
C LYS A 119 21.54 1.77 1.95
N GLU A 120 20.95 1.32 0.85
CA GLU A 120 20.59 2.19 -0.30
C GLU A 120 19.11 2.60 -0.27
N ASP A 121 18.85 3.89 -0.53
CA ASP A 121 17.50 4.45 -0.61
C ASP A 121 16.63 3.70 -1.64
N THR A 122 15.39 3.44 -1.27
CA THR A 122 14.47 2.65 -2.10
C THR A 122 14.16 3.31 -3.44
N ALA A 123 14.07 4.63 -3.50
CA ALA A 123 13.82 5.36 -4.74
C ALA A 123 14.99 5.21 -5.72
N ILE A 124 16.22 5.34 -5.23
CA ILE A 124 17.44 5.18 -6.03
C ILE A 124 17.54 3.77 -6.60
N ARG A 125 17.29 2.76 -5.75
CA ARG A 125 17.28 1.35 -6.17
C ARG A 125 16.26 1.10 -7.28
N LEU A 126 15.05 1.64 -7.15
CA LEU A 126 13.97 1.47 -8.15
C LEU A 126 14.30 2.18 -9.48
N LEU A 127 14.77 3.43 -9.41
CA LEU A 127 15.13 4.20 -10.61
C LEU A 127 16.32 3.60 -11.36
N THR A 128 17.32 3.11 -10.62
CA THR A 128 18.49 2.43 -11.19
C THR A 128 18.07 1.14 -11.90
N ARG A 129 17.22 0.33 -11.27
CA ARG A 129 16.74 -0.93 -11.85
C ARG A 129 15.87 -0.72 -13.08
N ALA A 130 15.09 0.35 -13.10
CA ALA A 130 14.28 0.74 -14.25
C ALA A 130 15.08 1.43 -15.37
N SER A 131 16.40 1.62 -15.18
CA SER A 131 17.27 2.37 -16.09
C SER A 131 16.75 3.79 -16.38
N LEU A 132 16.20 4.45 -15.36
CA LEU A 132 15.63 5.80 -15.47
C LEU A 132 16.59 6.90 -15.00
N CYS A 133 17.68 6.54 -14.33
CA CYS A 133 18.75 7.45 -13.93
C CYS A 133 19.61 7.89 -15.13
N ASN A 134 20.23 9.07 -15.03
CA ASN A 134 21.15 9.66 -16.01
C ASN A 134 20.53 10.09 -17.35
N ILE A 135 19.21 10.28 -17.39
CA ILE A 135 18.47 10.64 -18.61
C ILE A 135 17.86 12.05 -18.50
N GLY A 136 17.98 12.73 -17.35
CA GLY A 136 17.39 14.06 -17.15
C GLY A 136 15.90 14.05 -16.81
N HIS A 137 15.41 12.98 -16.16
CA HIS A 137 14.05 12.95 -15.62
C HIS A 137 13.91 13.88 -14.41
N ASN A 138 12.72 14.47 -14.22
CA ASN A 138 12.32 15.15 -12.98
C ASN A 138 11.29 14.29 -12.24
N VAL A 139 11.61 13.88 -11.01
CA VAL A 139 10.80 12.96 -10.21
C VAL A 139 10.03 13.72 -9.13
N GLY A 140 8.71 13.51 -9.08
CA GLY A 140 7.85 14.05 -8.03
C GLY A 140 7.85 13.16 -6.79
N PHE A 141 8.14 13.73 -5.61
CA PHE A 141 8.13 13.02 -4.33
C PHE A 141 7.09 13.57 -3.38
N ASP A 142 6.43 12.68 -2.65
CA ASP A 142 5.62 13.03 -1.48
C ASP A 142 6.49 13.21 -0.23
N ASN A 143 5.92 13.82 0.81
CA ASN A 143 6.61 14.20 2.06
C ASN A 143 7.29 13.04 2.80
N PHE A 144 6.81 11.81 2.59
CA PHE A 144 7.31 10.62 3.27
C PHE A 144 8.69 10.23 2.75
N PHE A 145 8.88 10.30 1.43
CA PHE A 145 10.09 9.87 0.73
C PHE A 145 11.11 10.98 0.54
N SER A 146 10.70 12.24 0.67
CA SER A 146 11.58 13.38 0.40
C SER A 146 12.62 13.62 1.51
N SER A 147 13.88 13.76 1.09
CA SER A 147 14.99 14.18 1.93
C SER A 147 16.02 14.99 1.14
N PRO A 148 16.72 15.95 1.78
CA PRO A 148 17.82 16.68 1.14
C PRO A 148 18.92 15.75 0.60
N ALA A 149 19.31 14.74 1.36
CA ALA A 149 20.35 13.78 0.97
C ALA A 149 19.98 13.00 -0.30
N LEU A 150 18.75 12.47 -0.37
CA LEU A 150 18.24 11.77 -1.54
C LEU A 150 18.26 12.67 -2.78
N PHE A 151 17.84 13.94 -2.64
CA PHE A 151 17.75 14.86 -3.77
C PHE A 151 19.12 15.23 -4.33
N LYS A 152 20.14 15.37 -3.46
CA LYS A 152 21.53 15.57 -3.87
C LYS A 152 22.08 14.36 -4.62
N ASP A 153 21.89 13.14 -4.12
CA ASP A 153 22.33 11.90 -4.80
C ASP A 153 21.66 11.73 -6.17
N LEU A 154 20.34 11.98 -6.26
CA LEU A 154 19.62 11.97 -7.54
C LEU A 154 20.20 12.97 -8.54
N TYR A 155 20.52 14.19 -8.07
CA TYR A 155 21.10 15.22 -8.91
C TYR A 155 22.48 14.80 -9.48
N GLN A 156 23.32 14.14 -8.66
CA GLN A 156 24.59 13.57 -9.12
C GLN A 156 24.39 12.49 -10.19
N ARG A 157 23.25 11.78 -10.17
CA ARG A 157 22.83 10.79 -11.17
C ARG A 157 22.02 11.40 -12.32
N ALA A 158 22.25 12.67 -12.62
CA ALA A 158 21.56 13.45 -13.66
C ALA A 158 20.03 13.23 -13.67
N THR A 159 19.43 13.19 -12.48
CA THR A 159 17.99 13.04 -12.25
C THR A 159 17.57 14.13 -11.28
N THR A 160 16.65 15.00 -11.69
CA THR A 160 16.14 16.05 -10.80
C THR A 160 14.96 15.55 -10.00
N ALA A 161 14.70 16.18 -8.87
CA ALA A 161 13.60 15.81 -7.98
C ALA A 161 12.89 17.06 -7.47
N THR A 162 11.58 16.97 -7.26
CA THR A 162 10.75 18.02 -6.68
C THR A 162 9.75 17.38 -5.73
N GLY A 163 9.68 17.86 -4.49
CA GLY A 163 8.80 17.25 -3.49
C GLY A 163 8.42 18.18 -2.36
N THR A 164 7.33 17.83 -1.67
CA THR A 164 7.04 18.40 -0.35
C THR A 164 7.94 17.75 0.69
N VAL A 165 8.27 18.43 1.78
CA VAL A 165 9.12 17.90 2.85
C VAL A 165 8.52 18.20 4.22
N ARG A 166 8.76 17.32 5.19
CA ARG A 166 8.35 17.54 6.58
C ARG A 166 9.23 18.62 7.21
N ARG A 167 8.64 19.49 8.04
CA ARG A 167 9.32 20.63 8.68
C ARG A 167 10.52 20.25 9.56
N ASN A 168 10.52 19.03 10.11
CA ASN A 168 11.53 18.51 11.03
C ASN A 168 12.50 17.54 10.33
N ARG A 169 12.55 17.53 9.00
CA ARG A 169 13.46 16.66 8.26
C ARG A 169 14.91 17.16 8.42
N VAL A 170 15.82 16.26 8.76
CA VAL A 170 17.26 16.53 8.86
C VAL A 170 17.82 17.06 7.52
N GLY A 171 18.74 18.02 7.60
CA GLY A 171 19.40 18.64 6.45
C GLY A 171 18.68 19.85 5.85
N LEU A 172 17.56 20.31 6.44
CA LEU A 172 16.90 21.56 6.10
C LEU A 172 17.57 22.76 6.81
N PRO A 173 17.39 24.01 6.31
CA PRO A 173 17.96 25.18 6.96
C PRO A 173 17.37 25.40 8.36
N ASP A 174 18.20 25.66 9.38
CA ASP A 174 17.73 25.93 10.75
C ASP A 174 16.80 27.15 10.82
N ALA A 175 17.08 28.16 9.99
CA ALA A 175 16.27 29.37 9.89
C ALA A 175 14.83 29.09 9.39
N LEU A 176 14.56 27.94 8.75
CA LEU A 176 13.27 27.63 8.16
C LEU A 176 12.14 27.50 9.20
N GLN A 177 12.44 26.92 10.38
CA GLN A 177 11.44 26.76 11.43
C GLN A 177 11.03 28.11 12.04
N GLY A 178 12.01 28.96 12.36
CA GLY A 178 11.79 30.28 12.96
C GLY A 178 11.23 31.34 11.99
N THR A 179 11.38 31.15 10.68
CA THR A 179 10.91 32.15 9.69
C THR A 179 9.39 32.18 9.60
N GLN A 180 8.78 33.31 9.95
CA GLN A 180 7.35 33.54 9.71
C GLN A 180 7.12 34.02 8.28
N VAL A 181 6.09 33.47 7.63
CA VAL A 181 5.71 33.78 6.25
C VAL A 181 4.26 34.23 6.24
N LEU A 182 3.97 35.41 5.70
CA LEU A 182 2.60 35.94 5.62
C LEU A 182 1.86 35.32 4.43
N ARG A 183 0.59 35.71 4.26
CA ARG A 183 -0.29 35.19 3.22
C ARG A 183 0.31 35.42 1.83
N ASN A 184 0.46 34.34 1.06
CA ASN A 184 1.03 34.31 -0.29
C ASN A 184 2.49 34.76 -0.37
N GLU A 185 3.20 34.81 0.76
CA GLU A 185 4.64 35.04 0.79
C GLU A 185 5.42 33.73 0.68
N VAL A 186 6.69 33.88 0.33
CA VAL A 186 7.64 32.79 0.20
C VAL A 186 8.94 33.17 0.91
N ALA A 187 9.54 32.19 1.58
CA ALA A 187 10.92 32.27 2.03
C ALA A 187 11.71 31.14 1.36
N GLU A 188 12.84 31.47 0.75
CA GLU A 188 13.60 30.57 -0.09
C GLU A 188 15.06 30.53 0.36
N TRP A 189 15.63 29.33 0.36
CA TRP A 189 17.03 29.07 0.67
C TRP A 189 17.63 28.14 -0.37
N ARG A 190 18.91 28.31 -0.66
CA ARG A 190 19.65 27.46 -1.59
C ARG A 190 20.91 26.92 -0.94
N GLN A 191 21.19 25.65 -1.21
CA GLN A 191 22.44 24.96 -0.90
C GLN A 191 22.86 24.23 -2.18
N GLY A 192 23.83 24.79 -2.92
CA GLY A 192 24.21 24.31 -4.25
C GLY A 192 23.03 24.15 -5.20
N SER A 193 22.82 22.94 -5.68
CA SER A 193 21.72 22.60 -6.58
C SER A 193 20.35 22.51 -5.89
N LEU A 194 20.32 22.39 -4.56
CA LEU A 194 19.10 22.17 -3.79
C LEU A 194 18.45 23.49 -3.39
N LEU A 195 17.22 23.69 -3.82
CA LEU A 195 16.32 24.77 -3.39
C LEU A 195 15.42 24.25 -2.27
N CYS A 196 15.27 25.02 -1.20
CA CYS A 196 14.29 24.82 -0.15
C CYS A 196 13.36 26.03 -0.04
N VAL A 197 12.06 25.79 0.05
CA VAL A 197 11.03 26.82 0.05
C VAL A 197 10.04 26.60 1.17
N LYS A 198 9.74 27.66 1.91
CA LYS A 198 8.59 27.76 2.80
C LYS A 198 7.58 28.73 2.19
N TYR A 199 6.39 28.23 1.85
CA TYR A 199 5.34 28.99 1.18
C TYR A 199 4.01 28.90 1.92
N LYS A 200 3.30 30.02 2.05
CA LYS A 200 1.97 30.05 2.68
C LYS A 200 0.89 30.40 1.66
N ASP A 201 0.12 29.39 1.24
CA ASP A 201 -0.98 29.56 0.28
C ASP A 201 -2.24 30.10 0.97
N GLY A 202 -2.55 31.38 0.77
CA GLY A 202 -3.72 32.00 1.38
C GLY A 202 -3.68 31.95 2.91
N ASN A 203 -4.74 31.38 3.50
CA ASN A 203 -4.88 31.19 4.95
C ASN A 203 -4.49 29.77 5.41
N LYS A 204 -3.92 28.94 4.52
CA LYS A 204 -3.52 27.57 4.86
C LYS A 204 -2.25 27.55 5.72
N THR A 205 -1.94 26.38 6.25
CA THR A 205 -0.66 26.11 6.91
C THR A 205 0.49 26.28 5.91
N PRO A 206 1.65 26.82 6.34
CA PRO A 206 2.82 26.91 5.47
C PRO A 206 3.29 25.51 5.05
N VAL A 207 3.58 25.37 3.76
CA VAL A 207 4.14 24.16 3.18
C VAL A 207 5.63 24.33 2.94
N HIS A 208 6.36 23.23 3.07
CA HIS A 208 7.79 23.16 2.81
C HIS A 208 8.02 22.30 1.59
N LEU A 209 8.80 22.80 0.64
CA LEU A 209 9.15 22.11 -0.58
C LEU A 209 10.66 22.13 -0.78
N ILE A 210 11.17 21.08 -1.40
CA ILE A 210 12.56 21.00 -1.87
C ILE A 210 12.59 20.63 -3.34
N SER A 211 13.56 21.15 -4.08
CA SER A 211 13.74 20.83 -5.49
C SER A 211 15.18 20.99 -5.96
N THR A 212 15.62 20.11 -6.86
CA THR A 212 16.87 20.25 -7.63
C THR A 212 16.62 20.62 -9.09
N ALA A 213 15.37 20.90 -9.47
CA ALA A 213 14.96 21.25 -10.82
C ALA A 213 14.66 22.74 -11.01
N CYS A 214 14.30 23.45 -9.94
CA CYS A 214 13.75 24.80 -10.01
C CYS A 214 14.70 25.88 -9.47
N SER A 215 14.60 27.07 -10.07
CA SER A 215 15.07 28.32 -9.46
C SER A 215 14.00 28.89 -8.52
N GLY A 216 14.44 29.71 -7.57
CA GLY A 216 13.56 30.53 -6.74
C GLY A 216 12.75 31.54 -7.57
N GLY A 217 11.84 32.22 -6.88
CA GLY A 217 10.98 33.25 -7.47
C GLY A 217 9.60 32.75 -7.89
N PHE A 218 8.90 33.60 -8.65
CA PHE A 218 7.47 33.44 -8.94
C PHE A 218 7.17 33.31 -10.43
N SER A 219 6.16 32.49 -10.72
CA SER A 219 5.53 32.35 -12.03
C SER A 219 4.06 32.77 -11.96
N GLN A 220 3.60 33.40 -13.04
CA GLN A 220 2.19 33.73 -13.21
C GLN A 220 1.41 32.49 -13.65
N THR A 221 0.35 32.16 -12.92
CA THR A 221 -0.54 31.02 -13.22
C THR A 221 -1.99 31.47 -13.24
N THR A 222 -2.86 30.72 -13.90
CA THR A 222 -4.31 31.00 -13.88
C THR A 222 -4.98 30.08 -12.86
N ASN A 223 -5.84 30.61 -12.00
CA ASN A 223 -6.65 29.78 -11.09
C ASN A 223 -7.87 29.17 -11.82
N ARG A 224 -8.64 28.33 -11.11
CA ARG A 224 -9.87 27.71 -11.66
C ARG A 224 -10.95 28.73 -12.00
N GLN A 225 -10.93 29.92 -11.39
CA GLN A 225 -11.82 31.04 -11.68
C GLN A 225 -11.34 31.91 -12.87
N GLY A 226 -10.24 31.56 -13.54
CA GLY A 226 -9.68 32.32 -14.66
C GLY A 226 -8.83 33.54 -14.24
N GLU A 227 -8.58 33.73 -12.95
CA GLU A 227 -7.81 34.86 -12.44
C GLU A 227 -6.31 34.58 -12.48
N ARG A 228 -5.51 35.62 -12.76
CA ARG A 228 -4.04 35.54 -12.72
C ARG A 228 -3.55 35.58 -11.29
N VAL A 229 -2.87 34.52 -10.85
CA VAL A 229 -2.30 34.35 -9.52
C VAL A 229 -0.81 34.06 -9.63
N SER A 230 -0.02 34.84 -8.90
CA SER A 230 1.42 34.62 -8.76
C SER A 230 1.68 33.48 -7.78
N ARG A 231 2.47 32.48 -8.18
CA ARG A 231 2.85 31.34 -7.33
C ARG A 231 4.35 31.06 -7.43
N PRO A 232 4.99 30.54 -6.37
CA PRO A 232 6.40 30.16 -6.45
C PRO A 232 6.65 29.12 -7.55
N ASN A 233 7.78 29.22 -8.24
CA ASN A 233 8.14 28.34 -9.35
C ASN A 233 8.08 26.87 -8.96
N ILE A 234 8.60 26.52 -7.78
CA ILE A 234 8.60 25.17 -7.24
C ILE A 234 7.17 24.61 -7.04
N VAL A 235 6.22 25.44 -6.64
CA VAL A 235 4.82 25.04 -6.43
C VAL A 235 4.16 24.77 -7.77
N VAL A 236 4.46 25.58 -8.78
CA VAL A 236 3.96 25.38 -10.15
C VAL A 236 4.48 24.06 -10.72
N GLU A 237 5.77 23.76 -10.52
CA GLU A 237 6.36 22.52 -11.03
C GLU A 237 5.85 21.28 -10.28
N TYR A 238 5.81 21.34 -8.94
CA TYR A 238 5.27 20.27 -8.11
C TYR A 238 3.84 19.91 -8.52
N ASN A 239 2.97 20.90 -8.72
CA ASN A 239 1.58 20.68 -9.13
C ASN A 239 1.42 20.05 -10.51
N LYS A 240 2.41 20.14 -11.41
CA LYS A 240 2.36 19.45 -12.72
C LYS A 240 2.67 17.96 -12.59
N ILE A 241 3.56 17.60 -11.68
CA ILE A 241 4.10 16.24 -11.54
C ILE A 241 3.25 15.42 -10.58
N MET A 242 2.80 16.05 -9.50
CA MET A 242 2.02 15.40 -8.47
C MET A 242 0.61 15.04 -8.93
N GLY A 243 0.03 14.03 -8.28
CA GLY A 243 -1.28 13.47 -8.62
C GLY A 243 -1.26 12.45 -9.74
N GLY A 244 -0.12 12.21 -10.40
CA GLY A 244 0.01 11.14 -11.41
C GLY A 244 -0.28 9.75 -10.81
N VAL A 245 0.19 9.49 -9.58
CA VAL A 245 -0.06 8.23 -8.85
C VAL A 245 -1.53 8.12 -8.45
N ASP A 246 -2.12 9.17 -7.87
CA ASP A 246 -3.52 9.18 -7.46
C ASP A 246 -4.48 8.99 -8.65
N LEU A 247 -4.15 9.60 -9.79
CA LEU A 247 -4.91 9.43 -11.04
C LEU A 247 -4.81 7.99 -11.55
N LYS A 248 -3.61 7.39 -11.50
CA LYS A 248 -3.42 5.97 -11.84
C LYS A 248 -4.28 5.10 -10.93
N ASP A 249 -4.23 5.31 -9.62
CA ASP A 249 -4.94 4.50 -8.64
C ASP A 249 -6.45 4.63 -8.82
N THR A 250 -6.96 5.85 -8.98
CA THR A 250 -8.37 6.12 -9.29
C THR A 250 -8.81 5.35 -10.53
N LYS A 251 -8.03 5.40 -11.61
CA LYS A 251 -8.32 4.63 -12.83
C LYS A 251 -8.24 3.13 -12.56
N LEU A 252 -7.23 2.65 -11.85
CA LEU A 252 -7.05 1.23 -11.58
C LEU A 252 -8.24 0.64 -10.83
N TYR A 253 -8.60 1.25 -9.69
CA TYR A 253 -9.66 0.77 -8.81
C TYR A 253 -11.05 0.76 -9.46
N ALA A 254 -11.30 1.60 -10.47
CA ALA A 254 -12.57 1.61 -11.19
C ALA A 254 -12.92 0.25 -11.83
N TYR A 255 -11.93 -0.60 -12.16
CA TYR A 255 -12.17 -1.94 -12.74
C TYR A 255 -11.35 -3.05 -12.04
N LEU A 256 -10.81 -2.78 -10.85
CA LEU A 256 -10.03 -3.79 -10.13
C LEU A 256 -11.00 -4.80 -9.48
N PRO A 257 -10.90 -6.11 -9.76
CA PRO A 257 -11.81 -7.11 -9.21
C PRO A 257 -11.42 -7.51 -7.78
N GLU A 258 -11.32 -6.53 -6.87
CA GLU A 258 -10.94 -6.80 -5.49
C GLU A 258 -12.05 -7.57 -4.76
N ARG A 259 -11.67 -8.66 -4.08
CA ARG A 259 -12.57 -9.47 -3.25
C ARG A 259 -12.06 -9.48 -1.82
N ARG A 260 -12.99 -9.53 -0.85
CA ARG A 260 -12.64 -9.70 0.57
C ARG A 260 -11.91 -11.04 0.74
N THR A 261 -10.65 -10.99 1.16
CA THR A 261 -9.80 -12.15 1.38
C THR A 261 -8.84 -11.88 2.53
N VAL A 262 -8.50 -12.93 3.29
CA VAL A 262 -7.45 -12.88 4.32
C VAL A 262 -6.04 -13.13 3.75
N LYS A 263 -5.95 -13.60 2.49
CA LYS A 263 -4.68 -13.87 1.81
C LYS A 263 -4.21 -12.63 1.06
N TRP A 264 -3.21 -11.92 1.60
CA TRP A 264 -2.68 -10.69 1.01
C TRP A 264 -2.08 -10.90 -0.40
N THR A 265 -1.48 -12.07 -0.66
CA THR A 265 -0.89 -12.41 -1.96
C THR A 265 -1.90 -12.37 -3.11
N THR A 266 -3.16 -12.71 -2.82
CA THR A 266 -4.25 -12.63 -3.79
C THR A 266 -4.54 -11.18 -4.17
N LYS A 267 -4.46 -10.24 -3.22
CA LYS A 267 -4.64 -8.80 -3.52
C LYS A 267 -3.53 -8.28 -4.43
N VAL A 268 -2.28 -8.63 -4.13
CA VAL A 268 -1.12 -8.25 -4.95
C VAL A 268 -1.23 -8.82 -6.36
N ALA A 269 -1.62 -10.09 -6.50
CA ALA A 269 -1.82 -10.69 -7.82
C ALA A 269 -2.86 -9.93 -8.66
N PHE A 270 -4.05 -9.64 -8.10
CA PHE A 270 -5.07 -8.88 -8.81
C PHE A 270 -4.63 -7.45 -9.14
N TYR A 271 -3.87 -6.81 -8.25
CA TYR A 271 -3.30 -5.50 -8.49
C TYR A 271 -2.34 -5.50 -9.69
N LEU A 272 -1.47 -6.51 -9.79
CA LEU A 272 -0.56 -6.68 -10.93
C LEU A 272 -1.33 -6.88 -12.24
N PHE A 273 -2.35 -7.75 -12.24
CA PHE A 273 -3.21 -7.95 -13.42
C PHE A 273 -3.94 -6.68 -13.82
N GLY A 274 -4.54 -5.98 -12.86
CA GLY A 274 -5.26 -4.73 -13.12
C GLY A 274 -4.34 -3.64 -13.65
N THR A 275 -3.11 -3.55 -13.12
CA THR A 275 -2.10 -2.58 -13.58
C THR A 275 -1.64 -2.90 -15.00
N ALA A 276 -1.39 -4.17 -15.31
CA ALA A 276 -1.06 -4.62 -16.66
C ALA A 276 -2.19 -4.24 -17.64
N LEU A 277 -3.45 -4.59 -17.34
CA LEU A 277 -4.61 -4.24 -18.17
C LEU A 277 -4.76 -2.73 -18.39
N LEU A 278 -4.56 -1.93 -17.34
CA LEU A 278 -4.62 -0.47 -17.44
C LEU A 278 -3.52 0.06 -18.36
N ASN A 279 -2.28 -0.39 -18.18
CA ASN A 279 -1.16 0.03 -19.02
C ASN A 279 -1.35 -0.38 -20.48
N SER A 280 -1.85 -1.59 -20.72
CA SER A 280 -2.21 -2.07 -22.06
C SER A 280 -3.27 -1.20 -22.72
N TYR A 281 -4.30 -0.82 -21.97
CA TYR A 281 -5.33 0.08 -22.47
C TYR A 281 -4.76 1.47 -22.84
N ILE A 282 -3.83 2.00 -22.03
CA ILE A 282 -3.17 3.29 -22.29
C ILE A 282 -2.37 3.23 -23.60
N ILE A 283 -1.59 2.18 -23.83
CA ILE A 283 -0.84 2.01 -25.09
C ILE A 283 -1.80 1.80 -26.26
N TYR A 284 -2.81 0.93 -26.11
CA TYR A 284 -3.81 0.67 -27.13
C TYR A 284 -4.52 1.96 -27.54
N LYS A 285 -4.99 2.79 -26.60
CA LYS A 285 -5.67 4.06 -26.90
C LYS A 285 -4.78 5.05 -27.65
N LYS A 286 -3.47 5.04 -27.39
CA LYS A 286 -2.51 5.94 -28.06
C LYS A 286 -2.14 5.50 -29.48
N HIS A 287 -2.21 4.20 -29.78
CA HIS A 287 -1.68 3.64 -31.02
C HIS A 287 -2.74 3.01 -31.95
N ALA A 288 -3.90 2.62 -31.42
CA ALA A 288 -4.92 1.97 -32.21
C ALA A 288 -5.48 2.92 -33.29
N THR A 289 -5.45 2.47 -34.54
CA THR A 289 -6.04 3.17 -35.68
C THR A 289 -7.48 2.68 -35.89
N GLY A 290 -8.45 3.59 -35.90
CA GLY A 290 -9.88 3.28 -36.16
C GLY A 290 -10.77 3.46 -34.93
N ARG A 291 -11.83 2.65 -34.81
CA ARG A 291 -12.77 2.72 -33.67
C ARG A 291 -12.10 2.13 -32.43
N ILE A 292 -11.71 3.00 -31.51
CA ILE A 292 -11.08 2.61 -30.24
C ILE A 292 -12.12 1.93 -29.34
N LEU A 293 -11.78 0.75 -28.84
CA LEU A 293 -12.60 0.06 -27.84
C LEU A 293 -12.63 0.82 -26.51
N THR A 294 -13.75 0.73 -25.79
CA THR A 294 -13.79 1.15 -24.38
C THR A 294 -12.90 0.24 -23.55
N ARG A 295 -12.44 0.71 -22.38
CA ARG A 295 -11.60 -0.08 -21.48
C ARG A 295 -12.25 -1.40 -21.09
N MET A 296 -13.56 -1.38 -20.82
CA MET A 296 -14.33 -2.57 -20.48
C MET A 296 -14.27 -3.59 -21.62
N ASN A 297 -14.55 -3.16 -22.85
CA ASN A 297 -14.56 -4.05 -24.02
C ASN A 297 -13.17 -4.59 -24.35
N LEU A 298 -12.12 -3.77 -24.19
CA LEU A 298 -10.74 -4.25 -24.31
C LEU A 298 -10.44 -5.33 -23.26
N THR A 299 -10.85 -5.10 -22.00
CA THR A 299 -10.64 -6.04 -20.91
C THR A 299 -11.36 -7.36 -21.16
N MET A 300 -12.62 -7.31 -21.60
CA MET A 300 -13.40 -8.51 -21.96
C MET A 300 -12.75 -9.27 -23.11
N SER A 301 -12.27 -8.58 -24.15
CA SER A 301 -11.55 -9.21 -25.26
C SER A 301 -10.28 -9.92 -24.80
N VAL A 302 -9.50 -9.31 -23.89
CA VAL A 302 -8.29 -9.94 -23.32
C VAL A 302 -8.66 -11.18 -22.53
N ILE A 303 -9.70 -11.12 -21.68
CA ILE A 303 -10.18 -12.26 -20.89
C ILE A 303 -10.60 -13.41 -21.80
N ASP A 304 -11.41 -13.14 -22.83
CA ASP A 304 -11.88 -14.17 -23.75
C ASP A 304 -10.72 -14.88 -24.46
N GLU A 305 -9.67 -14.15 -24.83
CA GLU A 305 -8.47 -14.74 -25.45
C GLU A 305 -7.66 -15.59 -24.47
N LEU A 306 -7.49 -15.12 -23.23
CA LEU A 306 -6.82 -15.90 -22.19
C LEU A 306 -7.58 -17.19 -21.87
N VAL A 307 -8.91 -17.12 -21.79
CA VAL A 307 -9.77 -18.28 -21.53
C VAL A 307 -9.76 -19.26 -22.71
N LYS A 308 -9.75 -18.79 -23.97
CA LYS A 308 -9.66 -19.68 -25.15
C LYS A 308 -8.40 -20.54 -25.15
N LYS A 309 -7.26 -19.99 -24.72
CA LYS A 309 -6.01 -20.74 -24.58
C LYS A 309 -6.08 -21.78 -23.46
N TYR A 310 -6.92 -21.52 -22.46
CA TYR A 310 -7.17 -22.39 -21.34
C TYR A 310 -8.50 -23.12 -21.57
N GLU A 311 -8.54 -24.07 -22.51
CA GLU A 311 -9.58 -25.10 -22.41
C GLU A 311 -9.40 -25.72 -21.03
N PRO A 312 -10.33 -25.48 -20.07
CA PRO A 312 -10.17 -26.13 -18.80
C PRO A 312 -10.22 -27.61 -19.14
N HIS A 313 -9.15 -28.34 -18.85
CA HIS A 313 -9.26 -29.76 -18.66
C HIS A 313 -10.45 -29.88 -17.74
N LYS A 314 -11.58 -30.38 -18.24
CA LYS A 314 -12.75 -30.62 -17.43
C LYS A 314 -12.26 -31.67 -16.45
N VAL A 315 -11.71 -31.22 -15.33
CA VAL A 315 -11.59 -32.03 -14.15
C VAL A 315 -13.05 -32.30 -13.85
N ARG A 316 -13.54 -33.42 -14.36
CA ARG A 316 -14.71 -34.06 -13.79
C ARG A 316 -14.28 -34.33 -12.36
N CYS A 317 -14.47 -33.33 -11.50
CA CYS A 317 -14.66 -33.59 -10.10
C CYS A 317 -15.87 -34.52 -10.10
N ARG A 318 -15.61 -35.82 -10.04
CA ARG A 318 -16.63 -36.82 -9.75
C ARG A 318 -17.37 -36.23 -8.57
N ARG A 319 -18.67 -35.95 -8.74
CA ARG A 319 -19.51 -35.62 -7.58
C ARG A 319 -19.28 -36.77 -6.61
N ARG A 320 -18.72 -36.45 -5.45
CA ARG A 320 -18.48 -37.47 -4.43
C ARG A 320 -19.79 -38.17 -4.19
N THR A 321 -19.77 -39.49 -4.17
CA THR A 321 -20.97 -40.25 -3.79
C THR A 321 -21.33 -39.88 -2.36
N ARG A 322 -22.60 -40.08 -1.99
CA ARG A 322 -23.07 -39.84 -0.62
C ARG A 322 -22.19 -40.60 0.40
N GLU A 323 -21.77 -41.80 0.06
CA GLU A 323 -20.85 -42.64 0.84
C GLU A 323 -19.47 -41.99 1.00
N GLU A 324 -18.88 -41.42 -0.05
CA GLU A 324 -17.58 -40.72 0.03
C GLU A 324 -17.66 -39.42 0.86
N ILE A 325 -18.84 -38.80 0.97
CA ILE A 325 -19.09 -37.65 1.83
C ILE A 325 -19.23 -38.11 3.29
N GLU A 326 -19.97 -39.19 3.53
CA GLU A 326 -20.19 -39.79 4.85
C GLU A 326 -18.88 -40.37 5.43
N GLU A 327 -18.05 -41.07 4.63
CA GLU A 327 -16.72 -41.55 5.05
C GLU A 327 -15.78 -40.41 5.42
N ARG A 328 -15.80 -39.31 4.65
CA ARG A 328 -14.96 -38.16 4.95
C ARG A 328 -15.43 -37.43 6.20
N GLN A 329 -16.75 -37.33 6.42
CA GLN A 329 -17.32 -36.80 7.66
C GLN A 329 -16.92 -37.67 8.86
N GLN A 330 -16.95 -38.99 8.72
CA GLN A 330 -16.46 -39.93 9.73
C GLN A 330 -14.95 -39.79 9.96
N GLN A 331 -14.13 -39.64 8.91
CA GLN A 331 -12.69 -39.40 9.04
C GLN A 331 -12.37 -38.05 9.71
N THR A 332 -13.11 -36.98 9.41
CA THR A 332 -12.98 -35.69 10.13
C THR A 332 -13.45 -35.76 11.57
N PHE A 333 -14.43 -36.62 11.89
CA PHE A 333 -14.88 -36.88 13.26
C PHE A 333 -13.82 -37.65 14.05
N VAL A 334 -13.16 -38.64 13.43
CA VAL A 334 -12.07 -39.44 14.04
C VAL A 334 -10.81 -38.60 14.25
N THR A 335 -10.49 -37.64 13.37
CA THR A 335 -9.36 -36.72 13.57
C THR A 335 -9.60 -35.66 14.63
N GLN A 336 -10.86 -35.24 14.86
CA GLN A 336 -11.22 -34.38 16.01
C GLN A 336 -11.19 -35.13 17.35
N ILE A 337 -11.30 -36.46 17.37
CA ILE A 337 -11.14 -37.27 18.58
C ILE A 337 -9.65 -37.44 18.97
N ASN A 338 -8.72 -37.22 18.03
CA ASN A 338 -7.28 -37.37 18.24
C ASN A 338 -6.51 -36.08 18.56
N THR A 339 -7.19 -35.01 19.00
CA THR A 339 -6.55 -33.90 19.72
C THR A 339 -6.66 -34.10 21.23
N ASN A 340 -6.16 -35.24 21.73
CA ASN A 340 -5.83 -35.37 23.15
C ASN A 340 -4.31 -35.22 23.30
N ILE A 341 -3.86 -33.95 23.25
CA ILE A 341 -2.71 -33.56 24.08
C ILE A 341 -3.19 -33.78 25.53
N PRO A 342 -2.51 -34.59 26.36
CA PRO A 342 -2.97 -34.85 27.71
C PRO A 342 -2.78 -33.59 28.55
N VAL A 343 -3.84 -32.81 28.69
CA VAL A 343 -3.96 -31.81 29.75
C VAL A 343 -4.23 -32.59 31.04
N PRO A 344 -3.43 -32.47 32.11
CA PRO A 344 -3.71 -33.15 33.37
C PRO A 344 -4.90 -32.45 34.05
N HIS A 345 -6.11 -32.76 33.62
CA HIS A 345 -7.31 -32.42 34.35
C HIS A 345 -7.47 -33.44 35.47
N THR A 346 -6.98 -33.10 36.67
CA THR A 346 -7.32 -33.89 37.86
C THR A 346 -8.85 -33.92 38.00
N PRO A 347 -9.49 -35.10 38.11
CA PRO A 347 -10.95 -35.19 38.13
C PRO A 347 -11.52 -34.41 39.33
N PRO A 348 -12.64 -33.68 39.15
CA PRO A 348 -13.23 -32.88 40.21
C PRO A 348 -13.67 -33.76 41.39
N HIS A 349 -13.59 -33.21 42.61
CA HIS A 349 -14.09 -33.89 43.80
C HIS A 349 -15.60 -34.13 43.64
N LYS A 350 -16.02 -35.41 43.67
CA LYS A 350 -17.42 -35.82 43.49
C LYS A 350 -17.96 -36.52 44.73
N MET A 351 -19.11 -36.10 45.21
CA MET A 351 -19.80 -36.79 46.30
C MET A 351 -20.52 -38.04 45.80
N VAL A 352 -20.31 -39.17 46.48
CA VAL A 352 -20.96 -40.45 46.17
C VAL A 352 -21.61 -41.02 47.42
N LYS A 353 -22.84 -41.53 47.26
CA LYS A 353 -23.59 -42.20 48.32
C LYS A 353 -23.15 -43.65 48.45
N LEU A 354 -22.83 -44.08 49.67
CA LEU A 354 -22.47 -45.46 49.95
C LEU A 354 -23.70 -46.38 49.91
N PRO A 355 -23.59 -47.54 49.25
CA PRO A 355 -24.65 -48.53 49.22
C PRO A 355 -24.82 -49.23 50.59
N LYS A 356 -26.04 -49.73 50.86
CA LYS A 356 -26.41 -50.55 52.04
C LYS A 356 -26.34 -49.85 53.41
N LYS A 357 -26.74 -48.58 53.51
CA LYS A 357 -26.79 -47.77 54.77
C LYS A 357 -25.46 -47.71 55.55
N LYS A 358 -24.32 -47.94 54.90
CA LYS A 358 -23.01 -47.77 55.53
C LYS A 358 -22.77 -46.28 55.82
N LEU A 359 -22.42 -45.97 57.06
CA LEU A 359 -22.21 -44.61 57.54
C LEU A 359 -20.72 -44.39 57.87
N ARG A 360 -20.15 -43.29 57.37
CA ARG A 360 -18.81 -42.78 57.72
C ARG A 360 -18.97 -41.55 58.60
N ASN A 361 -18.04 -41.31 59.51
CA ASN A 361 -18.03 -40.04 60.24
C ASN A 361 -17.72 -38.90 59.27
N CYS A 362 -18.36 -37.75 59.47
CA CYS A 362 -17.97 -36.52 58.80
C CYS A 362 -16.59 -36.09 59.31
N VAL A 363 -15.65 -35.82 58.41
CA VAL A 363 -14.30 -35.34 58.76
C VAL A 363 -14.28 -33.83 59.01
N ALA A 364 -15.28 -33.10 58.52
CA ALA A 364 -15.44 -31.68 58.84
C ALA A 364 -15.77 -31.49 60.33
N VAL A 365 -15.27 -30.41 60.91
CA VAL A 365 -15.43 -30.11 62.34
C VAL A 365 -16.90 -29.85 62.65
N HIS A 366 -17.46 -30.63 63.57
CA HIS A 366 -18.78 -30.44 64.14
C HIS A 366 -18.72 -30.53 65.66
N ASN A 367 -19.59 -29.82 66.37
CA ASN A 367 -19.66 -29.85 67.84
C ASN A 367 -20.12 -31.21 68.41
N HIS A 368 -20.58 -32.13 67.56
CA HIS A 368 -20.91 -33.51 67.93
C HIS A 368 -20.60 -34.45 66.76
N ARG A 369 -20.53 -35.75 67.02
CA ARG A 369 -20.19 -36.75 66.00
C ARG A 369 -21.31 -36.93 64.98
N VAL A 370 -21.13 -36.37 63.78
CA VAL A 370 -22.05 -36.54 62.64
C VAL A 370 -21.62 -37.72 61.78
N ARG A 371 -22.58 -38.59 61.41
CA ARG A 371 -22.35 -39.72 60.50
C ARG A 371 -23.13 -39.55 59.21
N SER A 372 -22.44 -39.63 58.08
CA SER A 372 -22.98 -39.46 56.73
C SER A 372 -22.88 -40.76 55.94
N ASN A 373 -23.84 -41.02 55.06
CA ASN A 373 -23.75 -42.08 54.06
C ASN A 373 -23.12 -41.60 52.75
N TYR A 374 -22.49 -40.42 52.74
CA TYR A 374 -21.81 -39.87 51.59
C TYR A 374 -20.30 -39.76 51.84
N ILE A 375 -19.53 -39.97 50.76
CA ILE A 375 -18.08 -39.82 50.73
C ILE A 375 -17.64 -39.00 49.52
N CYS A 376 -16.47 -38.39 49.59
CA CYS A 376 -15.80 -37.88 48.38
C CYS A 376 -15.17 -39.05 47.62
N ALA A 377 -15.49 -39.25 46.36
CA ALA A 377 -14.94 -40.32 45.53
C ALA A 377 -13.44 -40.16 45.27
N ARG A 378 -12.92 -38.92 45.29
CA ARG A 378 -11.50 -38.62 45.07
C ARG A 378 -10.67 -38.78 46.35
N CYS A 379 -11.13 -38.24 47.48
CA CYS A 379 -10.40 -38.29 48.75
C CYS A 379 -10.76 -39.50 49.64
N ASN A 380 -11.84 -40.21 49.30
CA ASN A 380 -12.41 -41.32 50.08
C ASN A 380 -12.74 -41.00 51.55
N VAL A 381 -13.00 -39.72 51.86
CA VAL A 381 -13.37 -39.24 53.20
C VAL A 381 -14.89 -39.14 53.35
N GLY A 382 -15.40 -39.39 54.56
CA GLY A 382 -16.81 -39.20 54.91
C GLY A 382 -17.14 -37.73 55.11
N LEU A 383 -18.15 -37.23 54.40
CA LEU A 383 -18.62 -35.85 54.48
C LEU A 383 -20.14 -35.81 54.38
N CYS A 384 -20.80 -34.96 55.16
CA CYS A 384 -22.21 -34.65 54.93
C CYS A 384 -22.36 -33.69 53.74
N VAL A 385 -23.57 -33.62 53.16
CA VAL A 385 -23.85 -32.84 51.95
C VAL A 385 -23.47 -31.37 52.11
N THR A 386 -23.73 -30.80 53.29
CA THR A 386 -23.47 -29.38 53.57
C THR A 386 -21.99 -29.05 53.74
N CYS A 387 -21.17 -29.97 54.25
CA CYS A 387 -19.74 -29.72 54.51
C CYS A 387 -18.83 -30.04 53.31
N PHE A 388 -19.37 -30.57 52.22
CA PHE A 388 -18.55 -31.07 51.11
C PHE A 388 -17.79 -30.00 50.36
N HIS A 389 -18.45 -28.92 49.96
CA HIS A 389 -17.80 -27.85 49.20
C HIS A 389 -16.78 -27.14 50.09
N GLY A 390 -17.21 -26.67 51.26
CA GLY A 390 -16.32 -25.99 52.21
C GLY A 390 -15.08 -26.80 52.59
N TYR A 391 -15.18 -28.12 52.79
CA TYR A 391 -14.00 -28.95 53.09
C TYR A 391 -12.98 -28.97 51.93
N HIS A 392 -13.42 -29.07 50.68
CA HIS A 392 -12.50 -29.14 49.54
C HIS A 392 -11.97 -27.77 49.14
N ASP A 393 -12.78 -26.71 49.27
CA ASP A 393 -12.35 -25.34 48.98
C ASP A 393 -11.26 -24.86 49.96
N THR A 394 -11.29 -25.34 51.21
CA THR A 394 -10.35 -24.87 52.26
C THR A 394 -9.05 -25.69 52.31
N TYR A 395 -9.06 -26.97 51.92
CA TYR A 395 -7.94 -27.89 52.16
C TYR A 395 -7.36 -28.56 50.90
N HIS A 396 -8.00 -28.46 49.73
CA HIS A 396 -7.55 -29.14 48.51
C HIS A 396 -7.85 -28.33 47.23
N HIS A 397 -6.93 -27.43 46.87
CA HIS A 397 -6.82 -26.87 45.51
C HIS A 397 -5.88 -27.71 44.65
#